data_AF-A0A6P0IFH6-F1
#
_entry.id   AF-A0A6P0IFH6-F1
#
_cell.length_a   1.000
_cell.length_b   1.000
_cell.length_c   1.000
_cell.angle_alpha   90.00
_cell.angle_beta   90.00
_cell.angle_gamma   90.00
#
_symmetry.space_group_name_H-M   'P 1'
#
loop_
_entity.id
_entity.type
_entity.pdbx_description
1 polymer ?
#
loop_
_entity_poly.entity_id
_entity_poly.type
_entity_poly.pdbx_seq_one_letter_code
_entity_poly.pdbx_strand_id
1 'polypeptide(L)'
;MDGEELLKRYAAGERDFPEANLQGVSLAGVNLSQANLRRANLSQSCLKDAILKGVNLREANLSGANLQGSDLCEANLIVSNLSQANLAKANLSNANLRSCRLIGVNLSKANLSEAILSEAILQDANLSHAKLISTSLNRAKLSQALLEGAILEGASLNNCILIEANLIGANLSHTLLNGANLTKANLNQADLSGAIASGCTMRNTILTDANLRGARMSWTILHGANLTKANLYRANLCWSNLSEAILIEAVLIDANLNQANLREAKLSKAIMPSGSQHQ
;
A
#
# COMPACT_ATOMS: atom_id res chain seq x y z
N MET A 1 -4.46 -4.72 35.17
CA MET A 1 -5.31 -5.91 34.94
C MET A 1 -4.49 -6.87 34.12
N ASP A 2 -4.40 -8.13 34.52
CA ASP A 2 -3.72 -9.17 33.74
C ASP A 2 -4.66 -9.78 32.68
N GLY A 3 -4.14 -10.73 31.90
CA GLY A 3 -4.92 -11.39 30.85
C GLY A 3 -6.07 -12.25 31.39
N GLU A 4 -5.90 -12.89 32.55
CA GLU A 4 -6.94 -13.74 33.12
C GLU A 4 -8.14 -12.92 33.60
N GLU A 5 -7.88 -11.81 34.29
CA GLU A 5 -8.92 -10.91 34.75
C GLU A 5 -9.66 -10.24 33.59
N LEU A 6 -8.94 -9.87 32.51
CA LEU A 6 -9.58 -9.41 31.26
C LEU A 6 -10.57 -10.44 30.73
N LEU A 7 -10.13 -11.69 30.57
CA LEU A 7 -10.93 -12.75 29.98
C LEU A 7 -12.13 -13.12 30.87
N LYS A 8 -11.96 -13.12 32.18
CA LYS A 8 -13.04 -13.35 33.15
C LYS A 8 -14.11 -12.26 33.07
N ARG A 9 -13.71 -11.00 33.05
CA ARG A 9 -14.64 -9.85 32.91
C ARG A 9 -15.33 -9.86 31.54
N TYR A 10 -14.58 -10.17 30.47
CA TYR A 10 -15.15 -10.31 29.13
C TYR A 10 -16.20 -11.43 29.07
N ALA A 11 -15.91 -12.58 29.68
CA ALA A 11 -16.86 -13.70 29.78
C ALA A 11 -18.11 -13.34 30.60
N ALA A 12 -17.99 -12.45 31.59
CA ALA A 12 -19.12 -11.90 32.35
C ALA A 12 -19.96 -10.87 31.58
N GLY A 13 -19.62 -10.58 30.31
CA GLY A 13 -20.35 -9.66 29.45
C GLY A 13 -19.78 -8.24 29.42
N GLU A 14 -18.73 -7.95 30.19
CA GLU A 14 -18.06 -6.66 30.12
C GLU A 14 -17.35 -6.50 28.77
N ARG A 15 -17.40 -5.30 28.21
CA ARG A 15 -16.73 -4.97 26.94
C ARG A 15 -15.79 -3.78 27.07
N ASP A 16 -15.83 -3.04 28.17
CA ASP A 16 -15.08 -1.80 28.31
C ASP A 16 -13.80 -1.99 29.14
N PHE A 17 -12.65 -1.94 28.48
CA PHE A 17 -11.32 -2.14 29.07
C PHE A 17 -10.33 -1.04 28.63
N PRO A 18 -10.71 0.25 28.73
CA PRO A 18 -9.85 1.33 28.27
C PRO A 18 -8.57 1.36 29.12
N GLU A 19 -7.45 1.71 28.48
CA GLU A 19 -6.17 1.89 29.15
C GLU A 19 -5.63 0.64 29.88
N ALA A 20 -6.20 -0.53 29.59
CA ALA A 20 -5.72 -1.79 30.15
C ALA A 20 -4.24 -2.03 29.81
N ASN A 21 -3.45 -2.38 30.81
CA ASN A 21 -2.06 -2.78 30.61
C ASN A 21 -1.97 -4.30 30.39
N LEU A 22 -1.85 -4.70 29.14
CA LEU A 22 -1.77 -6.08 28.65
C LEU A 22 -0.43 -6.34 27.94
N GLN A 23 0.60 -5.59 28.31
CA GLN A 23 1.94 -5.70 27.74
C GLN A 23 2.49 -7.11 27.93
N GLY A 24 2.98 -7.73 26.85
CA GLY A 24 3.57 -9.07 26.89
C GLY A 24 2.59 -10.21 27.21
N VAL A 25 1.30 -9.93 27.39
CA VAL A 25 0.30 -10.94 27.75
C VAL A 25 0.04 -11.86 26.55
N SER A 26 -0.13 -13.16 26.82
CA SER A 26 -0.60 -14.11 25.82
C SER A 26 -2.12 -14.13 25.78
N LEU A 27 -2.67 -13.74 24.63
CA LEU A 27 -4.07 -13.70 24.25
C LEU A 27 -4.24 -14.43 22.90
N ALA A 28 -3.47 -15.50 22.67
CA ALA A 28 -3.55 -16.25 21.42
C ALA A 28 -4.91 -16.98 21.31
N GLY A 29 -5.55 -16.88 20.15
CA GLY A 29 -6.84 -17.54 19.85
C GLY A 29 -8.04 -17.01 20.63
N VAL A 30 -7.89 -15.99 21.48
CA VAL A 30 -9.01 -15.47 22.28
C VAL A 30 -10.01 -14.75 21.40
N ASN A 31 -11.27 -14.72 21.83
CA ASN A 31 -12.28 -13.86 21.24
C ASN A 31 -12.47 -12.62 22.11
N LEU A 32 -12.10 -11.46 21.58
CA LEU A 32 -12.33 -10.14 22.17
C LEU A 32 -13.09 -9.24 21.17
N SER A 33 -13.96 -9.84 20.34
CA SER A 33 -14.80 -9.11 19.40
C SER A 33 -15.58 -8.01 20.11
N GLN A 34 -15.66 -6.84 19.49
CA GLN A 34 -16.37 -5.66 20.03
C GLN A 34 -15.86 -5.16 21.40
N ALA A 35 -14.72 -5.65 21.90
CA ALA A 35 -14.12 -5.09 23.11
C ALA A 35 -13.64 -3.66 22.85
N ASN A 36 -13.79 -2.79 23.85
CA ASN A 36 -13.17 -1.48 23.88
C ASN A 36 -11.83 -1.57 24.63
N LEU A 37 -10.75 -1.59 23.87
CA LEU A 37 -9.36 -1.56 24.33
C LEU A 37 -8.70 -0.24 23.95
N ARG A 38 -9.48 0.86 23.88
CA ARG A 38 -8.98 2.20 23.57
C ARG A 38 -7.84 2.57 24.53
N ARG A 39 -6.73 3.08 23.98
CA ARG A 39 -5.51 3.45 24.73
C ARG A 39 -4.87 2.31 25.53
N ALA A 40 -5.27 1.05 25.32
CA ALA A 40 -4.64 -0.08 26.00
C ALA A 40 -3.17 -0.23 25.58
N ASN A 41 -2.34 -0.72 26.49
CA ASN A 41 -0.97 -1.13 26.19
C ASN A 41 -0.96 -2.64 25.91
N LEU A 42 -0.87 -3.01 24.63
CA LEU A 42 -0.75 -4.37 24.11
C LEU A 42 0.64 -4.61 23.50
N SER A 43 1.62 -3.77 23.80
CA SER A 43 2.96 -3.92 23.24
C SER A 43 3.55 -5.28 23.60
N GLN A 44 4.23 -5.91 22.65
CA GLN A 44 4.83 -7.25 22.78
C GLN A 44 3.84 -8.37 23.17
N SER A 45 2.53 -8.13 23.16
CA SER A 45 1.53 -9.17 23.44
C SER A 45 1.44 -10.21 22.32
N CYS A 46 0.96 -11.40 22.64
CA CYS A 46 0.65 -12.43 21.65
C CYS A 46 -0.86 -12.49 21.42
N LEU A 47 -1.34 -11.97 20.29
CA LEU A 47 -2.72 -12.00 19.81
C LEU A 47 -2.85 -12.88 18.56
N LYS A 48 -1.95 -13.85 18.40
CA LYS A 48 -1.93 -14.76 17.25
C LYS A 48 -3.27 -15.48 17.15
N ASP A 49 -3.85 -15.49 15.96
CA ASP A 49 -5.14 -16.13 15.64
C ASP A 49 -6.31 -15.64 16.51
N ALA A 50 -6.19 -14.50 17.20
CA ALA A 50 -7.27 -13.93 18.01
C ALA A 50 -8.41 -13.38 17.14
N ILE A 51 -9.64 -13.47 17.64
CA ILE A 51 -10.83 -12.89 17.01
C ILE A 51 -11.07 -11.52 17.64
N LEU A 52 -10.76 -10.48 16.89
CA LEU A 52 -10.78 -9.06 17.28
C LEU A 52 -11.74 -8.26 16.39
N LYS A 53 -12.78 -8.91 15.86
CA LYS A 53 -13.74 -8.27 14.94
C LYS A 53 -14.42 -7.08 15.61
N GLY A 54 -14.35 -5.91 14.96
CA GLY A 54 -14.92 -4.66 15.44
C GLY A 54 -14.36 -4.16 16.78
N VAL A 55 -13.19 -4.66 17.20
CA VAL A 55 -12.53 -4.18 18.42
C VAL A 55 -12.20 -2.69 18.29
N ASN A 56 -12.34 -1.95 19.39
CA ASN A 56 -11.86 -0.57 19.45
C ASN A 56 -10.47 -0.52 20.09
N LEU A 57 -9.46 -0.35 19.25
CA LEU A 57 -8.04 -0.20 19.60
C LEU A 57 -7.52 1.21 19.30
N ARG A 58 -8.43 2.20 19.25
CA ARG A 58 -8.05 3.61 19.02
C ARG A 58 -6.99 4.04 20.02
N GLU A 59 -5.93 4.68 19.54
CA GLU A 59 -4.80 5.17 20.34
C GLU A 59 -4.09 4.08 21.18
N ALA A 60 -4.33 2.79 20.92
CA ALA A 60 -3.67 1.69 21.62
C ALA A 60 -2.20 1.55 21.18
N ASN A 61 -1.36 1.04 22.08
CA ASN A 61 0.01 0.66 21.76
C ASN A 61 0.11 -0.84 21.52
N LEU A 62 0.31 -1.26 20.27
CA LEU A 62 0.50 -2.64 19.82
C LEU A 62 1.94 -2.87 19.29
N SER A 63 2.90 -2.02 19.68
CA SER A 63 4.26 -2.13 19.16
C SER A 63 4.88 -3.50 19.43
N GLY A 64 5.39 -4.14 18.38
CA GLY A 64 5.96 -5.49 18.43
C GLY A 64 4.99 -6.61 18.83
N ALA A 65 3.68 -6.34 18.89
CA ALA A 65 2.71 -7.40 19.18
C ALA A 65 2.66 -8.43 18.04
N ASN A 66 2.39 -9.69 18.36
CA ASN A 66 2.18 -10.75 17.39
C ASN A 66 0.67 -10.93 17.15
N LEU A 67 0.15 -10.40 16.06
CA LEU A 67 -1.24 -10.53 15.61
C LEU A 67 -1.37 -11.42 14.36
N GLN A 68 -0.39 -12.30 14.12
CA GLN A 68 -0.38 -13.18 12.95
C GLN A 68 -1.71 -13.95 12.86
N GLY A 69 -2.35 -13.94 11.69
CA GLY A 69 -3.60 -14.67 11.45
C GLY A 69 -4.84 -14.16 12.22
N SER A 70 -4.73 -13.08 12.99
CA SER A 70 -5.88 -12.55 13.75
C SER A 70 -6.96 -11.96 12.83
N ASP A 71 -8.21 -11.97 13.31
CA ASP A 71 -9.34 -11.34 12.63
C ASP A 71 -9.62 -9.96 13.24
N LEU A 72 -9.13 -8.92 12.57
CA LEU A 72 -9.34 -7.50 12.86
C LEU A 72 -10.34 -6.86 11.89
N CYS A 73 -11.23 -7.66 11.29
CA CYS A 73 -12.27 -7.14 10.42
C CYS A 73 -13.06 -6.03 11.13
N GLU A 74 -13.29 -4.90 10.46
CA GLU A 74 -14.01 -3.74 11.00
C GLU A 74 -13.37 -3.11 12.27
N ALA A 75 -12.14 -3.48 12.64
CA ALA A 75 -11.48 -2.95 13.83
C ALA A 75 -11.20 -1.44 13.70
N ASN A 76 -11.36 -0.71 14.80
CA ASN A 76 -10.99 0.69 14.89
C ASN A 76 -9.61 0.83 15.51
N LEU A 77 -8.61 1.13 14.69
CA LEU A 77 -7.21 1.25 15.07
C LEU A 77 -6.71 2.71 14.98
N ILE A 78 -7.58 3.70 14.79
CA ILE A 78 -7.19 5.11 14.55
C ILE A 78 -6.10 5.57 15.53
N VAL A 79 -5.00 6.12 15.00
CA VAL A 79 -3.86 6.68 15.77
C VAL A 79 -3.14 5.64 16.66
N SER A 80 -3.39 4.35 16.48
CA SER A 80 -2.66 3.30 17.21
C SER A 80 -1.22 3.16 16.73
N ASN A 81 -0.38 2.61 17.60
CA ASN A 81 1.01 2.28 17.27
C ASN A 81 1.17 0.77 17.06
N LEU A 82 1.39 0.35 15.81
CA LEU A 82 1.63 -1.03 15.38
C LEU A 82 3.07 -1.20 14.85
N SER A 83 3.99 -0.29 15.23
CA SER A 83 5.39 -0.37 14.77
C SER A 83 5.98 -1.73 15.12
N GLN A 84 6.64 -2.37 14.14
CA GLN A 84 7.27 -3.69 14.27
C GLN A 84 6.32 -4.83 14.67
N ALA A 85 5.00 -4.63 14.63
CA ALA A 85 4.03 -5.68 14.90
C ALA A 85 4.00 -6.71 13.76
N ASN A 86 3.66 -7.95 14.08
CA ASN A 86 3.46 -9.00 13.09
C ASN A 86 1.97 -9.21 12.83
N LEU A 87 1.47 -8.73 11.70
CA LEU A 87 0.11 -8.93 11.18
C LEU A 87 0.09 -9.82 9.93
N ALA A 88 1.10 -10.65 9.74
CA ALA A 88 1.14 -11.54 8.58
C ALA A 88 -0.13 -12.41 8.53
N LYS A 89 -0.77 -12.47 7.35
CA LYS A 89 -2.03 -13.19 7.11
C LYS A 89 -3.23 -12.72 7.95
N ALA A 90 -3.14 -11.62 8.69
CA ALA A 90 -4.28 -11.10 9.45
C ALA A 90 -5.39 -10.59 8.51
N ASN A 91 -6.62 -10.66 8.98
CA ASN A 91 -7.76 -10.05 8.29
C ASN A 91 -8.04 -8.66 8.85
N LEU A 92 -7.79 -7.62 8.07
CA LEU A 92 -8.03 -6.21 8.37
C LEU A 92 -9.06 -5.61 7.41
N SER A 93 -9.89 -6.42 6.76
CA SER A 93 -10.91 -5.93 5.85
C SER A 93 -11.83 -4.94 6.55
N ASN A 94 -12.13 -3.81 5.93
CA ASN A 94 -12.94 -2.72 6.50
C ASN A 94 -12.38 -2.10 7.80
N ALA A 95 -11.15 -2.41 8.21
CA ALA A 95 -10.56 -1.81 9.40
C ALA A 95 -10.19 -0.34 9.18
N ASN A 96 -10.27 0.47 10.23
CA ASN A 96 -9.87 1.87 10.20
C ASN A 96 -8.51 2.07 10.88
N LEU A 97 -7.46 2.19 10.08
CA LEU A 97 -6.08 2.45 10.50
C LEU A 97 -5.62 3.89 10.16
N ARG A 98 -6.57 4.85 10.12
CA ARG A 98 -6.24 6.24 9.81
C ARG A 98 -5.18 6.78 10.79
N SER A 99 -4.14 7.39 10.23
CA SER A 99 -3.04 8.01 10.99
C SER A 99 -2.30 7.05 11.94
N CYS A 100 -2.37 5.73 11.71
CA CYS A 100 -1.59 4.74 12.47
C CYS A 100 -0.09 4.85 12.19
N ARG A 101 0.71 4.46 13.20
CA ARG A 101 2.14 4.22 13.04
C ARG A 101 2.39 2.74 12.79
N LEU A 102 2.80 2.39 11.58
CA LEU A 102 2.98 1.03 11.05
C LEU A 102 4.44 0.82 10.58
N ILE A 103 5.41 1.49 11.20
CA ILE A 103 6.82 1.44 10.77
C ILE A 103 7.37 0.03 10.96
N GLY A 104 7.91 -0.55 9.89
CA GLY A 104 8.46 -1.91 9.88
C GLY A 104 7.44 -3.01 10.22
N VAL A 105 6.14 -2.73 10.09
CA VAL A 105 5.10 -3.73 10.34
C VAL A 105 5.19 -4.86 9.32
N ASN A 106 4.92 -6.10 9.73
CA ASN A 106 4.75 -7.21 8.79
C ASN A 106 3.26 -7.42 8.50
N LEU A 107 2.80 -7.00 7.33
CA LEU A 107 1.46 -7.21 6.76
C LEU A 107 1.50 -8.20 5.57
N SER A 108 2.54 -9.02 5.45
CA SER A 108 2.66 -9.95 4.33
C SER A 108 1.45 -10.89 4.27
N LYS A 109 0.85 -11.01 3.07
CA LYS A 109 -0.36 -11.80 2.81
C LYS A 109 -1.60 -11.41 3.66
N ALA A 110 -1.59 -10.26 4.33
CA ALA A 110 -2.75 -9.76 5.06
C ALA A 110 -3.87 -9.32 4.10
N ASN A 111 -5.11 -9.35 4.59
CA ASN A 111 -6.25 -8.81 3.86
C ASN A 111 -6.62 -7.42 4.38
N LEU A 112 -6.32 -6.37 3.64
CA LEU A 112 -6.67 -4.97 3.94
C LEU A 112 -7.73 -4.42 2.96
N SER A 113 -8.50 -5.29 2.31
CA SER A 113 -9.52 -4.86 1.35
C SER A 113 -10.49 -3.87 2.02
N GLU A 114 -10.75 -2.75 1.36
CA GLU A 114 -11.63 -1.66 1.85
C GLU A 114 -11.17 -1.00 3.17
N ALA A 115 -9.96 -1.30 3.65
CA ALA A 115 -9.42 -0.66 4.84
C ALA A 115 -9.06 0.82 4.60
N ILE A 116 -9.09 1.61 5.68
CA ILE A 116 -8.72 3.03 5.65
C ILE A 116 -7.34 3.20 6.28
N LEU A 117 -6.31 3.45 5.47
CA LEU A 117 -4.94 3.74 5.88
C LEU A 117 -4.51 5.19 5.54
N SER A 118 -5.48 6.09 5.35
CA SER A 118 -5.19 7.49 5.05
C SER A 118 -4.25 8.10 6.12
N GLU A 119 -3.22 8.81 5.68
CA GLU A 119 -2.21 9.45 6.53
C GLU A 119 -1.39 8.49 7.42
N ALA A 120 -1.48 7.17 7.22
CA ALA A 120 -0.70 6.20 7.97
C ALA A 120 0.80 6.23 7.61
N ILE A 121 1.66 5.84 8.56
CA ILE A 121 3.12 5.76 8.38
C ILE A 121 3.53 4.30 8.26
N LEU A 122 3.79 3.85 7.03
CA LEU A 122 4.15 2.49 6.61
C LEU A 122 5.60 2.40 6.11
N GLN A 123 6.48 3.28 6.61
CA GLN A 123 7.90 3.23 6.24
C GLN A 123 8.47 1.85 6.60
N ASP A 124 9.22 1.24 5.67
CA ASP A 124 9.83 -0.09 5.82
C ASP A 124 8.82 -1.24 6.06
N ALA A 125 7.53 -1.00 5.84
CA ALA A 125 6.50 -2.03 6.05
C ALA A 125 6.60 -3.15 5.00
N ASN A 126 6.35 -4.39 5.42
CA ASN A 126 6.21 -5.53 4.52
C ASN A 126 4.74 -5.78 4.20
N LEU A 127 4.31 -5.43 3.00
CA LEU A 127 2.99 -5.67 2.40
C LEU A 127 3.06 -6.69 1.25
N SER A 128 4.13 -7.50 1.14
CA SER A 128 4.28 -8.45 0.05
C SER A 128 3.10 -9.42 -0.01
N HIS A 129 2.50 -9.53 -1.19
CA HIS A 129 1.30 -10.32 -1.47
C HIS A 129 0.07 -9.97 -0.62
N ALA A 130 0.03 -8.79 0.00
CA ALA A 130 -1.15 -8.33 0.72
C ALA A 130 -2.29 -8.00 -0.27
N LYS A 131 -3.54 -8.18 0.18
CA LYS A 131 -4.72 -7.71 -0.55
C LYS A 131 -5.05 -6.30 -0.06
N LEU A 132 -5.03 -5.34 -0.96
CA LEU A 132 -5.29 -3.91 -0.73
C LEU A 132 -6.38 -3.41 -1.70
N ILE A 133 -7.32 -4.28 -2.06
CA ILE A 133 -8.38 -3.96 -3.03
C ILE A 133 -9.24 -2.83 -2.46
N SER A 134 -9.42 -1.76 -3.23
CA SER A 134 -10.20 -0.58 -2.83
C SER A 134 -9.77 0.05 -1.50
N THR A 135 -8.54 -0.20 -1.04
CA THR A 135 -7.99 0.41 0.19
C THR A 135 -7.72 1.90 0.00
N SER A 136 -7.99 2.72 1.03
CA SER A 136 -7.60 4.13 1.03
C SER A 136 -6.23 4.32 1.67
N LEU A 137 -5.20 4.57 0.86
CA LEU A 137 -3.83 4.92 1.22
C LEU A 137 -3.51 6.41 0.96
N ASN A 138 -4.54 7.26 0.88
CA ASN A 138 -4.38 8.68 0.59
C ASN A 138 -3.42 9.34 1.59
N ARG A 139 -2.39 10.03 1.10
CA ARG A 139 -1.33 10.68 1.90
C ARG A 139 -0.55 9.74 2.83
N ALA A 140 -0.62 8.43 2.64
CA ALA A 140 0.17 7.48 3.40
C ALA A 140 1.66 7.58 3.04
N LYS A 141 2.53 7.27 4.00
CA LYS A 141 3.98 7.25 3.83
C LYS A 141 4.48 5.83 3.74
N LEU A 142 4.82 5.36 2.54
CA LEU A 142 5.27 4.00 2.22
C LEU A 142 6.71 3.98 1.68
N SER A 143 7.56 4.94 2.08
CA SER A 143 8.97 4.94 1.65
C SER A 143 9.63 3.61 2.03
N GLN A 144 10.35 3.01 1.09
CA GLN A 144 11.05 1.72 1.25
C GLN A 144 10.14 0.53 1.65
N ALA A 145 8.82 0.66 1.52
CA ALA A 145 7.90 -0.44 1.78
C ALA A 145 8.05 -1.55 0.72
N LEU A 146 7.82 -2.80 1.13
CA LEU A 146 7.79 -3.96 0.27
C LEU A 146 6.34 -4.29 -0.10
N LEU A 147 5.96 -4.11 -1.36
CA LEU A 147 4.64 -4.40 -1.92
C LEU A 147 4.74 -5.41 -3.09
N GLU A 148 5.79 -6.24 -3.11
CA GLU A 148 5.98 -7.24 -4.16
C GLU A 148 4.74 -8.16 -4.27
N GLY A 149 4.20 -8.25 -5.48
CA GLY A 149 3.00 -9.04 -5.78
C GLY A 149 1.75 -8.66 -4.99
N ALA A 150 1.70 -7.46 -4.39
CA ALA A 150 0.51 -6.98 -3.69
C ALA A 150 -0.63 -6.68 -4.68
N ILE A 151 -1.88 -6.82 -4.22
CA ILE A 151 -3.08 -6.59 -5.03
C ILE A 151 -3.73 -5.29 -4.59
N LEU A 152 -3.46 -4.20 -5.29
CA LEU A 152 -3.96 -2.85 -5.02
C LEU A 152 -5.08 -2.42 -5.99
N GLU A 153 -5.77 -3.37 -6.65
CA GLU A 153 -6.81 -3.04 -7.64
C GLU A 153 -7.82 -2.02 -7.08
N GLY A 154 -8.02 -0.91 -7.80
CA GLY A 154 -8.93 0.16 -7.42
C GLY A 154 -8.57 0.93 -6.14
N ALA A 155 -7.38 0.70 -5.55
CA ALA A 155 -6.95 1.39 -4.34
C ALA A 155 -6.73 2.90 -4.59
N SER A 156 -6.91 3.70 -3.54
CA SER A 156 -6.70 5.15 -3.58
C SER A 156 -5.37 5.50 -2.91
N LEU A 157 -4.38 5.87 -3.71
CA LEU A 157 -3.02 6.22 -3.32
C LEU A 157 -2.71 7.71 -3.59
N ASN A 158 -3.71 8.60 -3.66
CA ASN A 158 -3.46 9.98 -4.03
C ASN A 158 -2.53 10.66 -3.00
N ASN A 159 -1.54 11.39 -3.51
CA ASN A 159 -0.53 12.09 -2.72
C ASN A 159 0.24 11.20 -1.73
N CYS A 160 0.32 9.88 -1.98
CA CYS A 160 1.15 9.00 -1.16
C CYS A 160 2.64 9.18 -1.47
N ILE A 161 3.49 8.74 -0.53
CA ILE A 161 4.94 8.73 -0.70
C ILE A 161 5.39 7.28 -0.82
N LEU A 162 5.86 6.87 -1.99
CA LEU A 162 6.34 5.54 -2.36
C LEU A 162 7.82 5.58 -2.78
N ILE A 163 8.59 6.51 -2.21
CA ILE A 163 10.00 6.68 -2.56
C ILE A 163 10.76 5.38 -2.27
N GLU A 164 11.47 4.86 -3.26
CA GLU A 164 12.26 3.62 -3.15
C GLU A 164 11.44 2.39 -2.70
N ALA A 165 10.11 2.40 -2.85
CA ALA A 165 9.25 1.27 -2.56
C ALA A 165 9.42 0.15 -3.62
N ASN A 166 9.31 -1.10 -3.19
CA ASN A 166 9.33 -2.27 -4.08
C ASN A 166 7.89 -2.69 -4.41
N LEU A 167 7.46 -2.52 -5.66
CA LEU A 167 6.15 -2.93 -6.19
C LEU A 167 6.31 -3.92 -7.36
N ILE A 168 7.37 -4.73 -7.38
CA ILE A 168 7.57 -5.73 -8.44
C ILE A 168 6.33 -6.62 -8.56
N GLY A 169 5.80 -6.75 -9.78
CA GLY A 169 4.63 -7.60 -10.06
C GLY A 169 3.35 -7.21 -9.33
N ALA A 170 3.27 -6.03 -8.70
CA ALA A 170 2.06 -5.60 -8.02
C ALA A 170 0.93 -5.30 -9.01
N ASN A 171 -0.31 -5.64 -8.64
CA ASN A 171 -1.50 -5.23 -9.39
C ASN A 171 -1.96 -3.86 -8.87
N LEU A 172 -1.76 -2.82 -9.68
CA LEU A 172 -2.18 -1.44 -9.48
C LEU A 172 -3.25 -1.03 -10.50
N SER A 173 -3.93 -1.99 -11.13
CA SER A 173 -4.97 -1.69 -12.12
C SER A 173 -6.07 -0.83 -11.49
N HIS A 174 -6.53 0.16 -12.26
CA HIS A 174 -7.56 1.11 -11.85
C HIS A 174 -7.28 1.90 -10.56
N THR A 175 -6.03 1.95 -10.09
CA THR A 175 -5.66 2.73 -8.91
C THR A 175 -5.75 4.24 -9.15
N LEU A 176 -5.97 4.99 -8.07
CA LEU A 176 -5.89 6.45 -8.06
C LEU A 176 -4.56 6.88 -7.45
N LEU A 177 -3.62 7.32 -8.27
CA LEU A 177 -2.27 7.69 -7.87
C LEU A 177 -2.02 9.20 -7.91
N ASN A 178 -3.00 10.06 -8.19
CA ASN A 178 -2.76 11.48 -8.48
C ASN A 178 -1.86 12.18 -7.45
N GLY A 179 -0.82 12.85 -7.92
CA GLY A 179 0.16 13.54 -7.09
C GLY A 179 1.06 12.63 -6.22
N ALA A 180 1.02 11.31 -6.40
CA ALA A 180 1.90 10.39 -5.67
C ALA A 180 3.37 10.59 -6.07
N ASN A 181 4.26 10.29 -5.13
CA ASN A 181 5.71 10.32 -5.34
C ASN A 181 6.28 8.89 -5.33
N LEU A 182 6.59 8.36 -6.50
CA LEU A 182 7.19 7.05 -6.75
C LEU A 182 8.67 7.17 -7.17
N THR A 183 9.36 8.24 -6.77
CA THR A 183 10.78 8.44 -7.10
C THR A 183 11.60 7.20 -6.71
N LYS A 184 12.34 6.64 -7.68
CA LYS A 184 13.13 5.41 -7.54
C LYS A 184 12.36 4.16 -7.09
N ALA A 185 11.03 4.17 -7.14
CA ALA A 185 10.27 2.95 -6.86
C ALA A 185 10.54 1.89 -7.94
N ASN A 186 10.43 0.62 -7.56
CA ASN A 186 10.55 -0.51 -8.47
C ASN A 186 9.17 -1.08 -8.82
N LEU A 187 8.69 -0.83 -10.02
CA LEU A 187 7.43 -1.32 -10.59
C LEU A 187 7.68 -2.28 -11.77
N ASN A 188 8.81 -2.99 -11.76
CA ASN A 188 9.10 -4.02 -12.76
C ASN A 188 7.94 -5.03 -12.82
N GLN A 189 7.42 -5.29 -14.03
CA GLN A 189 6.28 -6.19 -14.28
C GLN A 189 4.98 -5.83 -13.54
N ALA A 190 4.85 -4.63 -12.98
CA ALA A 190 3.63 -4.21 -12.32
C ALA A 190 2.51 -3.94 -13.34
N ASP A 191 1.26 -4.17 -12.94
CA ASP A 191 0.08 -3.85 -13.75
C ASP A 191 -0.53 -2.52 -13.31
N LEU A 192 -0.36 -1.47 -14.10
CA LEU A 192 -0.97 -0.15 -13.92
C LEU A 192 -2.06 0.13 -14.96
N SER A 193 -2.65 -0.91 -15.57
CA SER A 193 -3.67 -0.74 -16.58
C SER A 193 -4.87 0.06 -16.06
N GLY A 194 -5.29 1.06 -16.82
CA GLY A 194 -6.38 1.97 -16.44
C GLY A 194 -6.12 2.82 -15.18
N ALA A 195 -4.90 2.82 -14.61
CA ALA A 195 -4.58 3.64 -13.44
C ALA A 195 -4.66 5.14 -13.76
N ILE A 196 -5.04 5.94 -12.77
CA ILE A 196 -5.13 7.41 -12.86
C ILE A 196 -4.00 8.01 -12.04
N ALA A 197 -2.92 8.40 -12.72
CA ALA A 197 -1.67 8.85 -12.12
C ALA A 197 -1.30 10.28 -12.57
N SER A 198 -2.28 11.19 -12.68
CA SER A 198 -1.99 12.55 -13.14
C SER A 198 -1.12 13.31 -12.13
N GLY A 199 -0.11 14.04 -12.61
CA GLY A 199 0.77 14.83 -11.74
C GLY A 199 1.70 14.02 -10.84
N CYS A 200 1.86 12.70 -11.06
CA CYS A 200 2.77 11.89 -10.25
C CYS A 200 4.24 12.21 -10.54
N THR A 201 5.07 12.07 -9.51
CA THR A 201 6.52 12.04 -9.67
C THR A 201 7.01 10.60 -9.75
N MET A 202 7.61 10.22 -10.86
CA MET A 202 8.17 8.89 -11.16
C MET A 202 9.62 9.03 -11.66
N ARG A 203 10.41 9.90 -11.01
CA ARG A 203 11.82 10.11 -11.36
C ARG A 203 12.63 8.84 -11.08
N ASN A 204 13.43 8.41 -12.04
CA ASN A 204 14.29 7.22 -11.91
C ASN A 204 13.53 5.95 -11.47
N THR A 205 12.22 5.88 -11.73
CA THR A 205 11.39 4.73 -11.41
C THR A 205 11.68 3.58 -12.39
N ILE A 206 11.70 2.35 -11.90
CA ILE A 206 11.86 1.16 -12.75
C ILE A 206 10.47 0.68 -13.14
N LEU A 207 10.15 0.70 -14.42
CA LEU A 207 8.87 0.30 -15.03
C LEU A 207 9.11 -0.74 -16.15
N THR A 208 10.21 -1.50 -16.06
CA THR A 208 10.54 -2.53 -17.05
C THR A 208 9.41 -3.55 -17.13
N ASP A 209 9.01 -3.93 -18.34
CA ASP A 209 7.90 -4.87 -18.59
C ASP A 209 6.55 -4.50 -17.91
N ALA A 210 6.38 -3.26 -17.44
CA ALA A 210 5.15 -2.83 -16.77
C ALA A 210 3.99 -2.67 -17.76
N ASN A 211 2.78 -3.01 -17.33
CA ASN A 211 1.57 -2.78 -18.11
C ASN A 211 0.93 -1.44 -17.76
N LEU A 212 1.04 -0.45 -18.64
CA LEU A 212 0.48 0.89 -18.49
C LEU A 212 -0.68 1.13 -19.47
N ARG A 213 -1.31 0.06 -19.95
CA ARG A 213 -2.37 0.13 -20.96
C ARG A 213 -3.51 1.05 -20.50
N GLY A 214 -3.81 2.07 -21.29
CA GLY A 214 -4.90 3.02 -21.01
C GLY A 214 -4.70 3.86 -19.75
N ALA A 215 -3.50 3.86 -19.14
CA ALA A 215 -3.22 4.65 -17.96
C ALA A 215 -3.31 6.15 -18.27
N ARG A 216 -3.87 6.92 -17.32
CA ARG A 216 -4.01 8.38 -17.40
C ARG A 216 -2.90 9.03 -16.60
N MET A 217 -1.85 9.46 -17.30
CA MET A 217 -0.58 9.89 -16.74
C MET A 217 -0.19 11.31 -17.20
N SER A 218 -1.16 12.18 -17.46
CA SER A 218 -0.87 13.56 -17.86
C SER A 218 -0.13 14.31 -16.75
N TRP A 219 0.75 15.24 -17.13
CA TRP A 219 1.55 16.05 -16.19
C TRP A 219 2.51 15.25 -15.30
N THR A 220 2.86 14.01 -15.68
CA THR A 220 3.77 13.18 -14.88
C THR A 220 5.23 13.56 -15.09
N ILE A 221 6.06 13.32 -14.08
CA ILE A 221 7.51 13.48 -14.17
C ILE A 221 8.15 12.10 -14.21
N LEU A 222 8.52 11.63 -15.41
CA LEU A 222 9.15 10.35 -15.71
C LEU A 222 10.65 10.52 -16.05
N HIS A 223 11.26 11.62 -15.62
CA HIS A 223 12.67 11.90 -15.91
C HIS A 223 13.58 10.76 -15.41
N GLY A 224 14.39 10.21 -16.31
CA GLY A 224 15.28 9.07 -16.02
C GLY A 224 14.57 7.74 -15.74
N ALA A 225 13.25 7.66 -15.89
CA ALA A 225 12.50 6.42 -15.64
C ALA A 225 12.85 5.33 -16.68
N ASN A 226 12.92 4.08 -16.22
CA ASN A 226 13.17 2.94 -17.10
C ASN A 226 11.86 2.24 -17.49
N LEU A 227 11.36 2.55 -18.68
CA LEU A 227 10.15 2.00 -19.31
C LEU A 227 10.51 0.92 -20.38
N THR A 228 11.67 0.27 -20.28
CA THR A 228 12.08 -0.76 -21.24
C THR A 228 11.00 -1.85 -21.33
N LYS A 229 10.54 -2.17 -22.54
CA LYS A 229 9.46 -3.15 -22.82
C LYS A 229 8.11 -2.85 -22.16
N ALA A 230 7.92 -1.66 -21.60
CA ALA A 230 6.64 -1.29 -20.99
C ALA A 230 5.53 -1.19 -22.05
N ASN A 231 4.33 -1.63 -21.70
CA ASN A 231 3.15 -1.51 -22.56
C ASN A 231 2.39 -0.22 -22.24
N LEU A 232 2.57 0.80 -23.08
CA LEU A 232 1.92 2.11 -23.00
C LEU A 232 0.72 2.22 -23.97
N TYR A 233 0.15 1.11 -24.43
CA TYR A 233 -0.94 1.12 -25.41
C TYR A 233 -2.13 1.97 -24.94
N ARG A 234 -2.47 3.03 -25.69
CA ARG A 234 -3.50 4.04 -25.34
C ARG A 234 -3.26 4.81 -24.03
N ALA A 235 -2.03 4.81 -23.50
CA ALA A 235 -1.70 5.63 -22.34
C ALA A 235 -1.76 7.13 -22.70
N ASN A 236 -2.22 7.96 -21.76
CA ASN A 236 -2.22 9.41 -21.92
C ASN A 236 -1.06 10.02 -21.12
N LEU A 237 -0.07 10.54 -21.82
CA LEU A 237 1.14 11.15 -21.30
C LEU A 237 1.22 12.65 -21.65
N CYS A 238 0.11 13.31 -21.99
CA CYS A 238 0.10 14.73 -22.32
C CYS A 238 0.83 15.57 -21.28
N TRP A 239 1.64 16.53 -21.74
CA TRP A 239 2.39 17.46 -20.88
C TRP A 239 3.34 16.80 -19.87
N SER A 240 3.69 15.52 -20.07
CA SER A 240 4.57 14.80 -19.17
C SER A 240 6.04 15.02 -19.52
N ASN A 241 6.89 14.96 -18.51
CA ASN A 241 8.34 15.05 -18.70
C ASN A 241 8.97 13.65 -18.72
N LEU A 242 9.33 13.16 -19.90
CA LEU A 242 10.05 11.90 -20.12
C LEU A 242 11.54 12.15 -20.46
N SER A 243 12.13 13.29 -20.07
CA SER A 243 13.53 13.55 -20.40
C SER A 243 14.46 12.48 -19.81
N GLU A 244 15.41 11.99 -20.60
CA GLU A 244 16.32 10.89 -20.23
C GLU A 244 15.63 9.55 -19.90
N ALA A 245 14.33 9.41 -20.15
CA ALA A 245 13.63 8.15 -19.94
C ALA A 245 14.13 7.06 -20.92
N ILE A 246 14.14 5.82 -20.47
CA ILE A 246 14.53 4.66 -21.28
C ILE A 246 13.26 3.96 -21.75
N LEU A 247 12.95 4.06 -23.03
CA LEU A 247 11.76 3.51 -23.69
C LEU A 247 12.10 2.40 -24.68
N ILE A 248 13.26 1.74 -24.50
CA ILE A 248 13.75 0.70 -25.40
C ILE A 248 12.70 -0.42 -25.50
N GLU A 249 12.30 -0.77 -26.72
CA GLU A 249 11.28 -1.80 -27.00
C GLU A 249 9.91 -1.54 -26.34
N ALA A 250 9.63 -0.32 -25.86
CA ALA A 250 8.33 0.02 -25.29
C ALA A 250 7.25 0.09 -26.39
N VAL A 251 6.00 -0.23 -26.04
CA VAL A 251 4.86 -0.21 -26.97
C VAL A 251 3.98 1.00 -26.70
N LEU A 252 4.05 2.02 -27.56
CA LEU A 252 3.32 3.28 -27.41
C LEU A 252 2.16 3.46 -28.40
N ILE A 253 1.69 2.40 -29.06
CA ILE A 253 0.61 2.49 -30.05
C ILE A 253 -0.59 3.24 -29.45
N ASP A 254 -1.16 4.19 -30.19
CA ASP A 254 -2.27 5.06 -29.75
C ASP A 254 -2.00 5.88 -28.46
N ALA A 255 -0.76 5.93 -27.96
CA ALA A 255 -0.44 6.73 -26.77
C ALA A 255 -0.46 8.22 -27.11
N ASN A 256 -1.01 9.04 -26.21
CA ASN A 256 -1.04 10.48 -26.39
C ASN A 256 0.20 11.13 -25.77
N LEU A 257 1.11 11.61 -26.61
CA LEU A 257 2.35 12.29 -26.23
C LEU A 257 2.31 13.80 -26.50
N ASN A 258 1.13 14.40 -26.68
CA ASN A 258 1.03 15.83 -26.97
C ASN A 258 1.71 16.68 -25.88
N GLN A 259 2.64 17.54 -26.30
CA GLN A 259 3.43 18.40 -25.41
C GLN A 259 4.28 17.62 -24.38
N ALA A 260 4.54 16.33 -24.60
CA ALA A 260 5.45 15.56 -23.77
C ALA A 260 6.91 15.93 -24.10
N ASN A 261 7.74 16.11 -23.07
CA ASN A 261 9.17 16.33 -23.24
C ASN A 261 9.91 14.99 -23.34
N LEU A 262 10.47 14.69 -24.50
CA LEU A 262 11.25 13.46 -24.77
C LEU A 262 12.75 13.75 -24.96
N ARG A 263 13.24 14.91 -24.51
CA ARG A 263 14.66 15.26 -24.65
C ARG A 263 15.56 14.17 -24.06
N GLU A 264 16.50 13.70 -24.86
CA GLU A 264 17.49 12.66 -24.45
C GLU A 264 16.85 11.32 -24.05
N ALA A 265 15.58 11.09 -24.37
CA ALA A 265 14.94 9.79 -24.16
C ALA A 265 15.51 8.74 -25.13
N LYS A 266 15.70 7.52 -24.64
CA LYS A 266 16.21 6.39 -25.44
C LYS A 266 15.04 5.60 -26.01
N LEU A 267 14.85 5.66 -27.33
CA LEU A 267 13.67 5.10 -28.01
C LEU A 267 13.98 3.88 -28.90
N SER A 268 15.20 3.35 -28.88
CA SER A 268 15.61 2.27 -29.78
C SER A 268 14.61 1.11 -29.77
N LYS A 269 14.12 0.74 -30.95
CA LYS A 269 13.13 -0.33 -31.18
C LYS A 269 11.75 -0.12 -30.54
N ALA A 270 11.48 1.05 -29.95
CA ALA A 270 10.16 1.37 -29.44
C ALA A 270 9.12 1.40 -30.57
N ILE A 271 7.90 0.93 -30.30
CA ILE A 271 6.78 1.07 -31.23
C ILE A 271 6.08 2.39 -30.92
N MET A 272 6.19 3.35 -31.83
CA MET A 272 5.69 4.72 -31.64
C MET A 272 4.15 4.80 -31.75
N PRO A 273 3.51 5.92 -31.37
CA PRO A 273 2.04 6.05 -31.42
C PRO A 273 1.37 5.74 -32.75
N SER A 274 2.06 6.00 -33.86
CA SER A 274 1.61 5.67 -35.23
C SER A 274 1.69 4.17 -35.58
N GLY A 275 2.30 3.35 -34.71
CA GLY A 275 2.61 1.95 -34.97
C GLY A 275 3.96 1.69 -35.65
N SER A 276 4.69 2.73 -36.07
CA SER A 276 6.04 2.57 -36.64
C SER A 276 7.07 2.25 -35.56
N GLN A 277 8.05 1.40 -35.88
CA GLN A 277 9.19 1.14 -35.01
C GLN A 277 10.24 2.25 -35.13
N HIS A 278 10.71 2.77 -34.00
CA HIS A 278 11.81 3.72 -33.94
C HIS A 278 13.16 3.00 -34.13
N GLN A 279 14.03 3.58 -34.95
CA GLN A 279 15.37 3.05 -35.23
C GLN A 279 16.29 3.12 -34.00
#